data_AF-A0A845Y1D7-F1
#
_entry.id   AF-A0A845Y1D7-F1
#
_cell.length_a   1.000
_cell.length_b   1.000
_cell.length_c   1.000
_cell.angle_alpha   90.00
_cell.angle_beta   90.00
_cell.angle_gamma   90.00
#
_symmetry.space_group_name_H-M   'P 1'
#
loop_
_entity.id
_entity.type
_entity.pdbx_description
1 polymer ?
#
loop_
_entity_poly.entity_id
_entity_poly.type
_entity_poly.pdbx_seq_one_letter_code
_entity_poly.pdbx_strand_id
1 'polypeptide(L)'
;LKAVAINGVTPSLTTVRNGTYTPLSRPIFIYVNKNAVKRTEVSEFVTYYLQNAERLVTEVKSVPLSSADYAKSLAELEVLVGSGN
;
A
#
# COMPACT_ATOMS: atom_id res chain seq x y z
N LEU A 1 4.86 20.46 -14.82
CA LEU A 1 3.46 20.20 -14.39
C LEU A 1 3.06 21.28 -13.39
N LYS A 2 1.82 21.81 -13.45
CA LYS A 2 1.27 22.72 -12.44
C LYS A 2 0.31 21.93 -11.55
N ALA A 3 0.47 22.02 -10.24
CA ALA A 3 -0.43 21.40 -9.27
C ALA A 3 -1.83 22.03 -9.36
N VAL A 4 -2.88 21.21 -9.29
CA VAL A 4 -4.29 21.64 -9.36
C VAL A 4 -4.94 21.43 -8.01
N ALA A 5 -5.59 22.46 -7.46
CA ALA A 5 -6.38 22.31 -6.24
C ALA A 5 -7.73 21.64 -6.55
N ILE A 6 -8.24 20.82 -5.63
CA ILE A 6 -9.56 20.21 -5.72
C ILE A 6 -10.40 20.75 -4.56
N ASN A 7 -11.49 21.46 -4.84
CA ASN A 7 -12.35 22.08 -3.81
C ASN A 7 -11.58 22.91 -2.77
N GLY A 8 -10.55 23.67 -3.20
CA GLY A 8 -9.71 24.47 -2.32
C GLY A 8 -8.60 23.70 -1.59
N VAL A 9 -8.52 22.36 -1.75
CA VAL A 9 -7.46 21.53 -1.19
C VAL A 9 -6.31 21.40 -2.18
N THR A 10 -5.11 21.86 -1.78
CA THR A 10 -3.88 21.72 -2.57
C THR A 10 -3.22 20.36 -2.34
N PRO A 11 -2.50 19.80 -3.34
CA PRO A 11 -1.73 18.58 -3.13
C PRO A 11 -0.57 18.83 -2.17
N SER A 12 -0.44 17.98 -1.18
CA SER A 12 0.69 17.90 -0.25
C SER A 12 0.78 16.49 0.30
N LEU A 13 1.90 16.13 0.93
CA LEU A 13 2.04 14.83 1.58
C LEU A 13 0.94 14.59 2.61
N THR A 14 0.57 15.62 3.37
CA THR A 14 -0.50 15.58 4.37
C THR A 14 -1.87 15.35 3.74
N THR A 15 -2.23 16.16 2.72
CA THR A 15 -3.55 16.08 2.08
C THR A 15 -3.74 14.81 1.25
N VAL A 16 -2.64 14.22 0.75
CA VAL A 16 -2.67 12.90 0.10
C VAL A 16 -2.81 11.78 1.13
N ARG A 17 -2.01 11.78 2.19
CA ARG A 17 -2.03 10.71 3.22
C ARG A 17 -3.35 10.64 3.98
N ASN A 18 -3.97 11.77 4.27
CA ASN A 18 -5.26 11.81 4.98
C ASN A 18 -6.47 11.71 4.03
N GLY A 19 -6.26 11.52 2.73
CA GLY A 19 -7.32 11.33 1.73
C GLY A 19 -8.14 12.56 1.37
N THR A 20 -7.81 13.74 1.91
CA THR A 20 -8.56 14.99 1.65
C THR A 20 -8.35 15.54 0.24
N TYR A 21 -7.26 15.16 -0.44
CA TYR A 21 -7.01 15.50 -1.85
C TYR A 21 -7.74 14.56 -2.83
N THR A 22 -9.02 14.29 -2.56
CA THR A 22 -9.86 13.37 -3.33
C THR A 22 -10.43 14.04 -4.59
N PRO A 23 -10.52 13.33 -5.74
CA PRO A 23 -10.25 11.89 -5.95
C PRO A 23 -8.82 11.54 -6.35
N LEU A 24 -7.89 12.50 -6.33
CA LEU A 24 -6.52 12.29 -6.82
C LEU A 24 -5.57 11.66 -5.78
N SER A 25 -5.97 11.57 -4.50
CA SER A 25 -5.31 10.80 -3.44
C SER A 25 -6.05 9.50 -3.15
N ARG A 26 -5.77 8.44 -3.93
CA ARG A 26 -6.36 7.12 -3.72
C ARG A 26 -5.32 6.08 -3.27
N PRO A 27 -5.65 5.18 -2.34
CA PRO A 27 -4.79 4.04 -2.03
C PRO A 27 -4.73 3.09 -3.23
N ILE A 28 -3.58 2.45 -3.40
CA ILE A 28 -3.34 1.39 -4.39
C ILE A 28 -3.32 0.06 -3.65
N PHE A 29 -4.03 -0.93 -4.18
CA PHE A 29 -4.11 -2.26 -3.59
C PHE A 29 -3.49 -3.30 -4.52
N ILE A 30 -2.84 -4.30 -3.94
CA ILE A 30 -2.51 -5.56 -4.62
C ILE A 30 -3.53 -6.61 -4.20
N TYR A 31 -4.04 -7.39 -5.15
CA TYR A 31 -5.03 -8.43 -4.89
C TYR A 31 -4.35 -9.80 -5.01
N VAL A 32 -4.21 -10.48 -3.87
CA VAL A 32 -3.57 -11.79 -3.79
C VAL A 32 -4.65 -12.87 -3.71
N ASN A 33 -4.56 -13.89 -4.56
CA ASN A 33 -5.48 -15.01 -4.52
C ASN A 33 -5.26 -15.84 -3.23
N LYS A 34 -6.34 -16.10 -2.48
CA LYS A 34 -6.31 -16.82 -1.18
C LYS A 34 -5.76 -18.26 -1.26
N ASN A 35 -5.91 -18.93 -2.40
CA ASN A 35 -5.34 -20.26 -2.59
C ASN A 35 -3.88 -20.17 -3.02
N ALA A 36 -3.54 -19.22 -3.89
CA ALA A 36 -2.18 -19.02 -4.37
C ALA A 36 -1.24 -18.57 -3.25
N VAL A 37 -1.71 -17.76 -2.30
CA VAL A 37 -0.88 -17.26 -1.17
C VAL A 37 -0.36 -18.36 -0.26
N LYS A 38 -0.94 -19.57 -0.32
CA LYS A 38 -0.46 -20.75 0.41
C LYS A 38 0.82 -21.35 -0.17
N ARG A 39 1.15 -21.01 -1.42
CA ARG A 39 2.42 -21.40 -2.05
C ARG A 39 3.52 -20.49 -1.52
N THR A 40 4.63 -21.09 -1.07
CA THR A 40 5.75 -20.39 -0.44
C THR A 40 6.24 -19.20 -1.27
N GLU A 41 6.45 -19.39 -2.58
CA GLU A 41 6.96 -18.36 -3.46
C GLU A 41 6.01 -17.17 -3.62
N VAL A 42 4.70 -17.38 -3.49
CA VAL A 42 3.70 -16.30 -3.54
C VAL A 42 3.70 -15.53 -2.22
N SER A 43 3.67 -16.25 -1.08
CA SER A 43 3.75 -15.60 0.23
C SER A 43 5.03 -14.79 0.39
N GLU A 44 6.18 -15.34 0.00
CA GLU A 44 7.47 -14.66 0.09
C GLU A 44 7.53 -13.42 -0.79
N PHE A 45 7.00 -13.49 -2.01
CA PHE A 45 6.92 -12.33 -2.90
C PHE A 45 6.09 -11.20 -2.28
N VAL A 46 4.91 -11.52 -1.74
CA VAL A 46 4.02 -10.51 -1.14
C VAL A 46 4.63 -9.94 0.15
N THR A 47 5.25 -10.78 0.97
CA THR A 47 6.00 -10.34 2.16
C THR A 47 7.13 -9.38 1.79
N TYR A 48 7.96 -9.76 0.81
CA TYR A 48 9.04 -8.91 0.31
C TYR A 48 8.51 -7.58 -0.22
N TYR A 49 7.42 -7.62 -1.01
CA TYR A 49 6.77 -6.42 -1.54
C TYR A 49 6.37 -5.47 -0.40
N LEU A 50 5.66 -5.97 0.63
CA LEU A 50 5.20 -5.14 1.74
C LEU A 50 6.34 -4.61 2.62
N GLN A 51 7.38 -5.42 2.87
CA GLN A 51 8.57 -4.99 3.63
C GLN A 51 9.39 -3.91 2.90
N ASN A 52 9.34 -3.88 1.57
CA ASN A 52 10.11 -2.93 0.75
C ASN A 52 9.26 -1.80 0.16
N ALA A 53 7.93 -1.85 0.33
CA ALA A 53 6.99 -0.97 -0.35
C ALA A 53 7.30 0.51 -0.10
N GLU A 54 7.60 0.91 1.14
CA GLU A 54 7.92 2.30 1.48
C GLU A 54 9.07 2.87 0.64
N ARG A 55 10.15 2.10 0.47
CA ARG A 55 11.29 2.48 -0.38
C ARG A 55 10.90 2.49 -1.86
N LEU A 56 10.27 1.42 -2.33
CA LEU A 56 9.95 1.23 -3.76
C LEU A 56 8.98 2.30 -4.29
N VAL A 57 7.94 2.64 -3.52
CA VAL A 57 6.96 3.66 -3.95
C VAL A 57 7.57 5.05 -3.99
N THR A 58 8.54 5.33 -3.11
CA THR A 58 9.25 6.61 -3.08
C THR A 58 10.13 6.78 -4.33
N GLU A 59 10.79 5.71 -4.80
CA GLU A 59 11.61 5.74 -6.03
C GLU A 59 10.78 6.10 -7.28
N VAL A 60 9.51 5.67 -7.32
CA VAL A 60 8.57 6.01 -8.41
C VAL A 60 7.72 7.25 -8.10
N LYS A 61 8.13 8.07 -7.13
CA LYS A 61 7.51 9.35 -6.75
C LYS A 61 6.06 9.24 -6.26
N SER A 62 5.67 8.07 -5.78
CA SER A 62 4.38 7.84 -5.12
C SER A 62 4.48 8.16 -3.63
N VAL A 63 3.33 8.43 -3.01
CA VAL A 63 3.26 8.71 -1.57
C VAL A 63 3.17 7.39 -0.80
N PRO A 64 4.13 7.07 0.10
CA PRO A 64 4.05 5.85 0.90
C PRO A 64 2.94 5.96 1.95
N LEU A 65 2.35 4.81 2.25
CA LEU A 65 1.50 4.61 3.42
C LEU A 65 2.30 4.77 4.71
N SER A 66 1.61 4.80 5.86
CA SER A 66 2.31 4.79 7.15
C SER A 66 2.94 3.42 7.41
N SER A 67 4.01 3.37 8.20
CA SER A 67 4.63 2.09 8.61
C SER A 67 3.64 1.18 9.35
N ALA A 68 2.67 1.76 10.06
CA ALA A 68 1.60 1.02 10.73
C ALA A 68 0.65 0.34 9.72
N ASP A 69 0.35 0.98 8.59
CA ASP A 69 -0.50 0.38 7.54
C ASP A 69 0.20 -0.80 6.85
N TYR A 70 1.51 -0.69 6.61
CA TYR A 70 2.30 -1.81 6.09
C TYR A 70 2.39 -2.97 7.09
N ALA A 71 2.63 -2.67 8.37
CA ALA A 71 2.65 -3.67 9.43
C ALA A 71 1.30 -4.40 9.56
N LYS A 72 0.19 -3.65 9.48
CA LYS A 72 -1.16 -4.23 9.44
C LYS A 72 -1.35 -5.16 8.24
N SER A 73 -0.93 -4.75 7.05
CA SER A 73 -1.04 -5.57 5.84
C SER A 73 -0.22 -6.87 5.93
N LEU A 74 0.97 -6.81 6.55
CA LEU A 74 1.80 -7.99 6.82
C LEU A 74 1.12 -8.95 7.81
N ALA A 75 0.57 -8.43 8.91
CA ALA A 75 -0.17 -9.25 9.87
C ALA A 75 -1.40 -9.93 9.23
N GLU A 76 -2.14 -9.23 8.39
CA GLU A 76 -3.25 -9.81 7.62
C GLU A 76 -2.79 -10.93 6.67
N LEU A 77 -1.63 -10.76 6.02
CA LEU A 77 -1.01 -11.79 5.18
C LEU A 77 -0.62 -13.02 6.00
N GLU A 78 0.00 -12.84 7.17
CA GLU A 78 0.40 -13.94 8.07
C GLU A 78 -0.80 -14.79 8.49
N VAL A 79 -1.93 -14.16 8.81
CA VAL A 79 -3.19 -14.87 9.12
C VAL A 79 -3.66 -15.70 7.92
N LEU A 80 -3.59 -15.16 6.69
CA LEU A 80 -4.02 -15.87 5.48
C LEU A 80 -3.12 -17.05 5.13
N VAL A 81 -1.82 -16.94 5.38
CA VAL A 81 -0.84 -18.02 5.20
C VAL A 81 -1.03 -19.10 6.27
N GLY A 82 -1.20 -18.71 7.54
CA GLY A 82 -1.35 -19.63 8.68
C GLY A 82 -2.70 -20.35 8.73
N SER A 83 -3.77 -19.78 8.18
CA SER A 83 -5.12 -20.39 8.15
C SER A 83 -5.25 -21.59 7.19
N GLY A 84 -4.15 -22.05 6.58
CA GLY A 84 -4.10 -23.14 5.63
C GLY A 84 -3.44 -24.43 6.12
N ASN A 85 -2.90 -24.45 7.34
CA ASN A 85 -2.29 -25.63 7.97
C ASN A 85 -3.22 -26.28 9.00
#